data_AF-A0A660W901-F1
#
_entry.id   AF-A0A660W901-F1
#
_cell.length_a   1.000
_cell.length_b   1.000
_cell.length_c   1.000
_cell.angle_alpha   90.00
_cell.angle_beta   90.00
_cell.angle_gamma   90.00
#
_symmetry.space_group_name_H-M   'P 1'
#
loop_
_entity.id
_entity.type
_entity.pdbx_description
1 polymer ?
#
loop_
_entity_poly.entity_id
_entity_poly.type
_entity_poly.pdbx_seq_one_letter_code
_entity_poly.pdbx_strand_id
1 'polypeptide(L)'
;GQIRFVSRIPARDELLKAVRDRILEKMRIKIARRRGRMYLLCSPDHCSQEDTKKLRANVDKAVAELGVEIDVKLISDDKDILAFGVLPKQTPAVVSAKYRTRSSHHVPEASIVKEWIKDIL
;
A
#
# COMPACT_ATOMS: atom_id res chain seq x y z
N GLY A 1 11.03 -8.38 20.20
CA GLY A 1 9.82 -8.16 21.03
C GLY A 1 10.27 -7.63 22.36
N GLN A 2 9.59 -6.61 22.91
CA GLN A 2 9.91 -6.11 24.25
C GLN A 2 9.42 -7.13 25.28
N ILE A 3 10.36 -7.70 26.04
CA ILE A 3 10.08 -8.54 27.18
C ILE A 3 9.80 -7.60 28.35
N ARG A 4 8.54 -7.51 28.78
CA ARG A 4 8.17 -6.79 30.01
C ARG A 4 8.31 -7.79 31.16
N PHE A 5 9.36 -7.62 31.96
CA PHE A 5 9.53 -8.36 33.19
C PHE A 5 8.53 -7.82 34.22
N VAL A 6 7.64 -8.67 34.69
CA VAL A 6 6.71 -8.37 35.78
C VAL A 6 7.15 -9.12 37.03
N SER A 7 7.22 -8.42 38.16
CA SER A 7 7.64 -8.97 39.46
C SER A 7 6.55 -9.80 40.16
N ARG A 8 5.31 -9.74 39.66
CA ARG A 8 4.17 -10.54 40.13
C ARG A 8 3.39 -11.09 38.93
N ILE A 9 2.86 -12.31 39.05
CA ILE A 9 2.00 -12.92 38.02
C ILE A 9 0.72 -12.06 37.92
N PRO A 10 0.38 -11.49 36.75
CA PRO A 10 -0.76 -10.60 36.60
C PRO A 10 -2.08 -11.34 36.81
N ALA A 11 -3.14 -10.62 37.20
CA ALA A 11 -4.47 -11.19 37.35
C ALA A 11 -5.03 -11.64 35.98
N ARG A 12 -5.99 -12.57 35.98
CA ARG A 12 -6.56 -13.17 34.75
C ARG A 12 -7.06 -12.13 33.74
N ASP A 13 -7.67 -11.05 34.22
CA ASP A 13 -8.20 -9.97 33.38
C ASP A 13 -7.09 -9.10 32.77
N GLU A 14 -5.99 -8.90 33.50
CA GLU A 14 -4.81 -8.18 33.01
C GLU A 14 -4.09 -8.99 31.92
N LEU A 15 -4.03 -10.31 32.06
CA LEU A 15 -3.50 -11.21 31.05
C LEU A 15 -4.35 -11.21 29.78
N LEU A 16 -5.67 -11.27 29.91
CA LEU A 16 -6.60 -11.19 28.76
C LEU A 16 -6.45 -9.86 28.03
N LYS A 17 -6.33 -8.75 28.78
CA LYS A 17 -6.09 -7.43 28.20
C LYS A 17 -4.75 -7.36 27.49
N ALA A 18 -3.66 -7.81 28.11
CA ALA A 18 -2.33 -7.81 27.51
C ALA A 18 -2.23 -8.68 26.24
N VAL A 19 -2.93 -9.82 26.23
CA VAL A 19 -3.03 -10.68 25.04
C VAL A 19 -3.86 -10.00 23.94
N ARG A 20 -5.01 -9.41 24.28
CA ARG A 20 -5.85 -8.66 23.33
C ARG A 20 -5.09 -7.49 22.72
N ASP A 21 -4.39 -6.70 23.53
CA ASP A 21 -3.58 -5.56 23.08
C ASP A 21 -2.48 -6.01 22.13
N ARG A 22 -1.77 -7.10 22.47
CA ARG A 22 -0.74 -7.70 21.60
C ARG A 22 -1.32 -8.24 20.29
N ILE A 23 -2.50 -8.84 20.33
CA ILE A 23 -3.20 -9.33 19.12
C ILE A 23 -3.60 -8.14 18.25
N LEU A 24 -4.21 -7.10 18.83
CA LEU A 24 -4.62 -5.89 18.11
C LEU A 24 -3.42 -5.16 17.49
N GLU A 25 -2.31 -5.04 18.20
CA GLU A 25 -1.08 -4.46 17.70
C GLU A 25 -0.51 -5.25 16.50
N LYS A 26 -0.44 -6.59 16.61
CA LYS A 26 -0.04 -7.46 15.50
C LYS A 26 -0.98 -7.36 14.30
N MET A 27 -2.30 -7.27 14.54
CA MET A 27 -3.30 -7.15 13.49
C MET A 27 -3.22 -5.78 12.79
N ARG A 28 -3.05 -4.68 13.53
CA ARG A 28 -2.79 -3.34 12.97
C ARG A 28 -1.55 -3.34 12.07
N ILE A 29 -0.46 -3.96 12.52
CA ILE A 29 0.77 -4.11 11.72
C ILE A 29 0.51 -4.96 10.46
N LYS A 30 -0.28 -6.04 10.56
CA LYS A 30 -0.59 -6.92 9.43
C LYS A 30 -1.52 -6.28 8.39
N ILE A 31 -2.49 -5.47 8.82
CA ILE A 31 -3.35 -4.68 7.95
C ILE A 31 -2.53 -3.60 7.23
N ALA A 32 -1.63 -2.92 7.94
CA ALA A 32 -0.70 -1.95 7.35
C ALA A 32 0.28 -2.55 6.32
N ARG A 33 0.44 -3.88 6.26
CA ARG A 33 1.31 -4.57 5.27
C ARG A 33 0.65 -4.79 3.92
N ARG A 34 -0.69 -4.72 3.80
CA ARG A 34 -1.39 -4.84 2.51
C ARG A 34 -1.60 -3.47 1.86
N ARG A 35 -0.54 -2.68 1.74
CA ARG A 35 -0.60 -1.39 1.04
C ARG A 35 -0.58 -1.64 -0.46
N GLY A 36 -1.75 -1.58 -1.08
CA GLY A 36 -1.90 -1.35 -2.50
C GLY A 36 -2.06 0.16 -2.75
N ARG A 37 -1.52 0.64 -3.87
CA ARG A 37 -1.79 1.98 -4.37
C ARG A 37 -2.23 1.89 -5.82
N MET A 38 -3.21 2.68 -6.23
CA MET A 38 -3.55 2.88 -7.63
C MET A 38 -3.17 4.28 -8.07
N TYR A 39 -2.58 4.38 -9.25
CA TYR A 39 -2.34 5.63 -9.95
C TYR A 39 -3.31 5.71 -11.12
N LEU A 40 -4.12 6.76 -11.15
CA LEU A 40 -5.00 7.09 -12.25
C LEU A 40 -4.25 8.07 -13.14
N LEU A 41 -4.03 7.72 -14.40
CA LEU A 41 -3.28 8.52 -15.35
C LEU A 41 -4.27 9.18 -16.32
N CYS A 42 -4.33 10.50 -16.31
CA CYS A 42 -5.14 11.29 -17.25
C CYS A 42 -4.39 12.55 -17.64
N SER A 43 -3.90 12.58 -18.88
CA SER A 43 -3.27 13.76 -19.47
C SER A 43 -4.34 14.82 -19.78
N PRO A 44 -4.13 16.10 -19.43
CA PRO A 44 -5.09 17.18 -19.70
C PRO A 44 -5.46 17.31 -21.17
N ASP A 45 -4.53 17.00 -22.08
CA ASP A 45 -4.70 17.18 -23.52
C ASP A 45 -5.38 15.97 -24.21
N HIS A 46 -5.49 14.84 -23.50
CA HIS A 46 -5.93 13.58 -24.09
C HIS A 46 -7.01 12.84 -23.28
N CYS A 47 -7.25 13.24 -22.03
CA CYS A 47 -8.30 12.73 -21.18
C CYS A 47 -9.23 13.88 -20.81
N SER A 48 -10.51 13.76 -21.15
CA SER A 48 -11.47 14.80 -20.80
C SER A 48 -11.65 14.87 -19.27
N GLN A 49 -12.11 16.03 -18.80
CA GLN A 49 -12.46 16.19 -17.39
C GLN A 49 -13.56 15.19 -16.97
N GLU A 50 -14.44 14.81 -17.89
CA GLU A 50 -15.50 13.84 -17.64
C GLU A 50 -14.96 12.41 -17.53
N ASP A 51 -14.00 12.02 -18.38
CA ASP A 51 -13.34 10.72 -18.31
C ASP A 51 -12.58 10.55 -16.99
N THR A 52 -11.88 11.60 -16.56
CA THR A 52 -11.18 11.61 -15.26
C THR A 52 -12.17 11.40 -14.10
N LYS A 53 -13.31 12.11 -14.11
CA LYS A 53 -14.36 11.98 -13.09
C LYS A 53 -14.98 10.59 -13.09
N LYS A 54 -15.32 10.05 -14.26
CA LYS A 54 -15.89 8.69 -14.41
C LYS A 54 -14.90 7.64 -13.92
N LEU A 55 -13.63 7.74 -14.29
CA LEU A 55 -12.60 6.82 -13.84
C LEU A 55 -12.46 6.85 -12.31
N ARG A 56 -12.40 8.05 -11.72
CA ARG A 56 -12.32 8.21 -10.27
C ARG A 56 -13.54 7.62 -9.57
N ALA A 57 -14.75 7.91 -10.05
CA ALA A 57 -15.99 7.38 -9.48
C ALA A 57 -16.04 5.85 -9.55
N ASN A 58 -15.60 5.24 -10.65
CA ASN A 58 -15.54 3.80 -10.79
C ASN A 58 -14.57 3.16 -9.78
N VAL A 59 -13.40 3.77 -9.56
CA VAL A 59 -12.44 3.29 -8.56
C VAL A 59 -12.98 3.45 -7.15
N ASP A 60 -13.54 4.61 -6.81
CA ASP A 60 -14.09 4.85 -5.48
C ASP A 60 -15.26 3.89 -5.18
N LYS A 61 -16.12 3.61 -6.18
CA LYS A 61 -17.18 2.60 -6.09
C LYS A 61 -16.61 1.20 -5.85
N ALA A 62 -15.61 0.79 -6.62
CA ALA A 62 -14.98 -0.53 -6.46
C ALA A 62 -14.29 -0.68 -5.09
N VAL A 63 -13.64 0.37 -4.59
CA VAL A 63 -13.03 0.39 -3.25
C VAL A 63 -14.11 0.20 -2.16
N ALA A 64 -15.23 0.91 -2.29
CA ALA A 64 -16.36 0.79 -1.36
C ALA A 64 -17.02 -0.61 -1.40
N GLU A 65 -17.26 -1.16 -2.59
CA GLU A 65 -17.85 -2.49 -2.77
C GLU A 65 -16.97 -3.61 -2.20
N LEU A 66 -15.65 -3.49 -2.37
CA LEU A 66 -14.69 -4.48 -1.87
C LEU A 66 -14.37 -4.30 -0.38
N GLY A 67 -14.75 -3.17 0.23
CA GLY A 67 -14.46 -2.87 1.63
C GLY A 67 -12.96 -2.85 1.95
N VAL A 68 -12.13 -2.46 0.99
CA VAL A 68 -10.66 -2.40 1.13
C VAL A 68 -10.19 -0.96 1.30
N GLU A 69 -9.09 -0.77 2.01
CA GLU A 69 -8.40 0.52 2.05
C GLU A 69 -7.22 0.49 1.08
N ILE A 70 -7.28 1.31 0.03
CA ILE A 70 -6.22 1.48 -0.97
C ILE A 70 -5.98 2.98 -1.16
N ASP A 71 -4.72 3.35 -1.38
CA ASP A 71 -4.38 4.73 -1.71
C ASP A 71 -4.56 4.99 -3.21
N VAL A 72 -5.27 6.05 -3.60
CA VAL A 72 -5.59 6.37 -5.01
C VAL A 72 -5.10 7.77 -5.35
N LYS A 73 -4.12 7.85 -6.26
CA LYS A 73 -3.51 9.11 -6.71
C LYS A 73 -3.83 9.38 -8.18
N LEU A 74 -4.27 10.60 -8.50
CA LEU A 74 -4.37 11.07 -9.88
C LEU A 74 -3.03 11.67 -10.33
N ILE A 75 -2.61 11.35 -11.54
CA ILE A 75 -1.42 11.89 -12.21
C ILE A 75 -1.86 12.45 -13.55
N SER A 76 -1.49 13.71 -13.79
CA SER A 76 -1.83 14.44 -15.00
C SER A 76 -0.63 15.05 -15.71
N ASP A 77 0.57 15.04 -15.11
CA ASP A 77 1.77 15.48 -15.82
C ASP A 77 2.18 14.41 -16.83
N ASP A 78 2.30 14.79 -18.11
CA ASP A 78 2.74 13.92 -19.19
C ASP A 78 4.08 13.25 -18.91
N LYS A 79 5.01 13.94 -18.23
CA LYS A 79 6.31 13.35 -17.86
C LYS A 79 6.16 12.22 -16.85
N ASP A 80 5.29 12.41 -15.86
CA ASP A 80 5.01 11.39 -14.86
C ASP A 80 4.26 10.20 -15.48
N ILE A 81 3.33 10.46 -16.41
CA ILE A 81 2.61 9.42 -17.17
C ILE A 81 3.58 8.57 -18.00
N LEU A 82 4.52 9.23 -18.69
CA LEU A 82 5.58 8.56 -19.46
C LEU A 82 6.50 7.72 -18.58
N ALA A 83 6.77 8.13 -17.34
CA ALA A 83 7.58 7.34 -16.40
C ALA A 83 6.94 5.99 -16.03
N PHE A 84 5.62 5.84 -16.21
CA PHE A 84 4.92 4.56 -16.10
C PHE A 84 4.92 3.74 -17.40
N GLY A 85 5.60 4.21 -18.46
CA GLY A 85 5.63 3.55 -19.77
C GLY A 85 4.33 3.72 -20.58
N VAL A 86 3.48 4.68 -20.20
CA VAL A 86 2.22 4.98 -20.87
C VAL A 86 2.40 6.26 -21.68
N LEU A 87 1.99 6.27 -22.95
CA LEU A 87 1.97 7.51 -23.74
C LEU A 87 0.77 8.37 -23.30
N PRO A 88 0.87 9.71 -23.22
CA PRO A 88 -0.26 10.58 -22.85
C PRO A 88 -1.54 10.33 -23.65
N LYS A 89 -1.40 10.03 -24.94
CA LYS A 89 -2.50 9.66 -25.86
C LYS A 89 -3.22 8.35 -25.52
N GLN A 90 -2.62 7.51 -24.67
CA GLN A 90 -3.21 6.25 -24.20
C GLN A 90 -3.94 6.43 -22.86
N THR A 91 -4.01 7.65 -22.32
CA THR A 91 -4.87 7.94 -21.17
C THR A 91 -6.35 8.04 -21.59
N PRO A 92 -7.33 7.68 -20.72
CA PRO A 92 -7.20 7.26 -19.33
C PRO A 92 -6.54 5.89 -19.14
N ALA A 93 -5.62 5.78 -18.16
CA ALA A 93 -4.98 4.53 -17.79
C ALA A 93 -4.91 4.36 -16.26
N VAL A 94 -4.79 3.12 -15.79
CA VAL A 94 -4.66 2.80 -14.35
C VAL A 94 -3.43 1.94 -14.13
N VAL A 95 -2.58 2.35 -13.19
CA VAL A 95 -1.45 1.56 -12.72
C VAL A 95 -1.76 1.07 -11.32
N SER A 96 -1.70 -0.24 -11.10
CA SER A 96 -1.80 -0.83 -9.77
C SER A 96 -0.41 -1.18 -9.24
N ALA A 97 -0.10 -0.66 -8.04
CA ALA A 97 1.16 -0.92 -7.35
C ALA A 97 0.87 -1.76 -6.09
N LYS A 98 1.55 -2.89 -5.98
CA LYS A 98 1.51 -3.77 -4.81
C LYS A 98 2.82 -3.68 -4.06
N TYR A 99 2.82 -3.04 -2.90
CA TYR A 99 4.04 -2.91 -2.11
C TYR A 99 4.35 -4.21 -1.36
N ARG A 100 5.62 -4.64 -1.42
CA ARG A 100 6.17 -5.71 -0.58
C ARG A 100 7.19 -5.10 0.38
N THR A 101 6.94 -5.19 1.67
CA THR A 101 7.93 -4.75 2.68
C THR A 101 8.92 -5.87 2.97
N ARG A 102 10.22 -5.60 2.77
CA ARG A 102 11.32 -6.45 3.21
C ARG A 102 11.97 -5.79 4.44
N SER A 103 12.28 -6.57 5.47
CA SER A 103 12.95 -6.08 6.69
C SER A 103 13.92 -7.14 7.20
N SER A 104 15.17 -6.74 7.42
CA SER A 104 16.27 -7.59 7.90
C SER A 104 16.69 -7.30 9.34
N HIS A 105 16.11 -6.30 10.01
CA HIS A 105 16.54 -5.78 11.33
C HIS A 105 17.99 -5.26 11.43
N HIS A 106 18.84 -5.50 10.43
CA HIS A 106 20.16 -4.94 10.22
C HIS A 106 20.28 -4.41 8.77
N VAL A 107 21.35 -3.65 8.48
CA VAL A 107 21.64 -3.21 7.10
C VAL A 107 21.92 -4.46 6.24
N PRO A 108 21.16 -4.72 5.18
CA PRO A 108 21.37 -5.89 4.33
C PRO A 108 22.60 -5.69 3.44
N GLU A 109 23.33 -6.78 3.17
CA GLU A 109 24.45 -6.77 2.24
C GLU A 109 23.99 -6.59 0.78
N ALA A 110 24.89 -6.11 -0.08
CA ALA A 110 24.59 -5.88 -1.50
C ALA A 110 24.12 -7.15 -2.23
N SER A 111 24.60 -8.33 -1.82
CA SER A 111 24.15 -9.63 -2.35
C SER A 111 22.65 -9.84 -2.14
N ILE A 112 22.17 -9.60 -0.92
CA ILE A 112 20.77 -9.74 -0.52
C ILE A 112 19.90 -8.72 -1.27
N VAL A 113 20.36 -7.46 -1.38
CA VAL A 113 19.63 -6.41 -2.10
C VAL A 113 19.49 -6.75 -3.60
N LYS A 114 20.53 -7.31 -4.23
CA LYS A 114 20.46 -7.77 -5.63
C LYS A 114 19.41 -8.86 -5.83
N GLU A 115 19.31 -9.82 -4.92
CA GLU A 115 18.26 -10.84 -4.97
C GLU A 115 16.86 -10.23 -4.81
N TRP A 116 16.70 -9.20 -3.98
CA TRP A 116 15.42 -8.49 -3.88
C TRP A 116 15.07 -7.71 -5.15
N ILE A 117 16.04 -7.12 -5.84
CA ILE A 117 15.81 -6.44 -7.13
C ILE A 117 15.36 -7.45 -8.19
N LYS A 118 15.98 -8.64 -8.23
CA LYS A 118 15.58 -9.72 -9.14
C LYS A 118 14.16 -10.25 -8.89
N ASP A 119 13.65 -10.17 -7.66
CA ASP A 119 12.25 -10.55 -7.34
C ASP A 119 11.22 -9.50 -7.81
N ILE A 120 11.66 -8.28 -8.14
CA ILE A 120 10.78 -7.19 -8.58
C ILE A 120 10.69 -7.12 -10.11
N LEU A 121 11.79 -7.41 -10.82
CA LEU A 121 11.87 -7.44 -12.28
C LEU A 121 11.33 -8.76 -12.83
#